data_AF-A0AAN5CWM2-F1
#
_entry.id   AF-A0AAN5CWM2-F1
#
_cell.length_a   1.000
_cell.length_b   1.000
_cell.length_c   1.000
_cell.angle_alpha   90.00
_cell.angle_beta   90.00
_cell.angle_gamma   90.00
#
_symmetry.space_group_name_H-M   'P 1'
#
loop_
_entity.id
_entity.type
_entity.pdbx_description
1 polymer ?
#
loop_
_entity_poly.entity_id
_entity_poly.type
_entity_poly.pdbx_seq_one_letter_code
_entity_poly.pdbx_strand_id
1 'polypeptide(L)'
;FTSASSSTYVKNGKKFAISYGTGSATGFLGQDTIRFGTELTDLTVPKCTFGQATSIAPFFKNQVIDGILGLAFQSIADDNVKPPFIEAIDQKLVALPLFTVWLEHEGAQEN
;
A
#
# COMPACT_ATOMS: atom_id res chain seq x y z
N PHE A 1 9.23 -5.53 5.78
CA PHE A 1 9.21 -6.35 4.55
C PHE A 1 10.62 -6.85 4.24
N THR A 2 10.81 -8.17 4.11
CA THR A 2 12.11 -8.78 3.81
C THR A 2 12.11 -9.29 2.37
N SER A 3 12.65 -8.49 1.45
CA SER A 3 12.63 -8.78 0.01
C SER A 3 13.29 -10.11 -0.37
N ALA A 4 14.34 -10.51 0.36
CA ALA A 4 15.06 -11.77 0.11
C ALA A 4 14.23 -13.04 0.36
N SER A 5 13.12 -12.92 1.11
CA SER A 5 12.24 -14.05 1.43
C SER A 5 11.07 -14.21 0.46
N SER A 6 10.91 -13.29 -0.50
CA SER A 6 9.83 -13.36 -1.49
C SER A 6 10.36 -13.86 -2.84
N SER A 7 9.74 -14.91 -3.37
CA SER A 7 10.07 -15.46 -4.69
C SER A 7 9.52 -14.63 -5.85
N THR A 8 8.53 -13.76 -5.60
CA THR A 8 7.92 -12.89 -6.62
C THR A 8 8.47 -11.47 -6.62
N TYR A 9 9.37 -11.15 -5.68
CA TYR A 9 9.95 -9.82 -5.56
C TYR A 9 10.86 -9.48 -6.74
N VAL A 10 10.61 -8.32 -7.33
CA VAL A 10 11.46 -7.70 -8.35
C VAL A 10 11.98 -6.38 -7.83
N LYS A 11 13.31 -6.25 -7.79
CA LYS A 11 13.98 -5.03 -7.36
C LYS A 11 13.75 -3.92 -8.39
N ASN A 12 13.20 -2.80 -7.93
CA ASN A 12 13.11 -1.54 -8.70
C ASN A 12 14.24 -0.59 -8.26
N GLY A 13 14.32 -0.27 -6.97
CA GLY A 13 15.43 0.49 -6.38
C GLY A 13 15.38 2.00 -6.60
N LYS A 14 14.43 2.52 -7.38
CA LYS A 14 14.15 3.95 -7.50
C LYS A 14 13.82 4.53 -6.12
N LYS A 15 14.47 5.63 -5.74
CA LYS A 15 14.18 6.30 -4.46
C LYS A 15 12.81 6.97 -4.50
N PHE A 16 12.08 6.92 -3.40
CA PHE A 16 10.84 7.66 -3.22
C PHE A 16 10.94 8.52 -1.95
N ALA A 17 10.22 9.63 -1.94
CA ALA A 17 10.08 10.52 -0.79
C ALA A 17 8.68 11.14 -0.80
N ILE A 18 7.92 10.90 0.26
CA ILE A 18 6.56 11.41 0.45
C ILE A 18 6.57 12.35 1.65
N SER A 19 5.91 13.49 1.51
CA SER A 19 5.67 14.42 2.61
C SER A 19 4.17 14.54 2.86
N TYR A 20 3.76 14.15 4.07
CA TYR A 20 2.42 14.36 4.61
C TYR A 20 2.41 15.65 5.43
N GLY A 21 1.24 16.27 5.64
CA GLY A 21 1.15 17.52 6.40
C GLY A 21 1.82 17.46 7.79
N THR A 22 1.79 16.30 8.45
CA THR A 22 2.36 16.07 9.79
C THR A 22 3.59 15.14 9.79
N GLY A 23 4.07 14.68 8.64
CA GLY A 23 5.13 13.67 8.61
C GLY A 23 5.76 13.45 7.23
N SER A 24 6.69 12.52 7.14
CA SER A 24 7.37 12.17 5.89
C SER A 24 7.79 10.70 5.91
N ALA A 25 7.94 10.13 4.72
CA ALA A 25 8.47 8.79 4.53
C ALA A 25 9.44 8.80 3.35
N THR A 26 10.61 8.18 3.52
CA THR A 26 11.58 8.02 2.45
C THR A 26 12.06 6.59 2.37
N GLY A 27 12.47 6.19 1.18
CA GLY A 27 12.97 4.84 0.95
C GLY A 27 13.17 4.56 -0.53
N PHE A 28 12.87 3.33 -0.94
CA PHE A 28 13.00 2.90 -2.33
C PHE A 28 11.81 2.04 -2.77
N LEU A 29 11.54 2.04 -4.07
CA LEU A 29 10.48 1.26 -4.67
C LEU A 29 10.92 -0.20 -4.83
N GLY A 30 9.98 -1.11 -4.61
CA GLY A 30 10.06 -2.51 -5.00
C GLY A 30 8.80 -2.91 -5.74
N GLN A 31 8.85 -4.05 -6.40
CA GLN A 31 7.68 -4.66 -7.01
C GLN A 31 7.51 -6.07 -6.44
N ASP A 32 6.29 -6.42 -6.06
CA ASP A 32 5.97 -7.76 -5.58
C ASP A 32 4.47 -8.05 -5.78
N THR A 33 4.06 -9.25 -5.38
CA THR A 33 2.66 -9.64 -5.30
C THR A 33 2.04 -9.14 -4.00
N ILE A 34 0.92 -8.44 -4.09
CA ILE A 34 0.14 -7.99 -2.92
C ILE A 34 -1.11 -8.86 -2.81
N ARG A 35 -1.36 -9.41 -1.62
CA ARG A 35 -2.55 -10.19 -1.31
C ARG A 35 -3.47 -9.41 -0.38
N PHE A 36 -4.72 -9.25 -0.76
CA PHE A 36 -5.78 -8.73 0.10
C PHE A 36 -6.65 -9.87 0.61
N GLY A 37 -7.17 -9.75 1.83
CA GLY A 37 -8.06 -10.74 2.43
C GLY A 37 -7.33 -11.80 3.25
N THR A 38 -7.94 -12.98 3.37
CA THR A 38 -7.51 -14.08 4.24
C THR A 38 -7.16 -15.32 3.42
N GLU A 39 -6.84 -16.43 4.10
CA GLU A 39 -6.60 -17.72 3.45
C GLU A 39 -7.81 -18.26 2.65
N LEU A 40 -9.02 -17.92 3.07
CA LEU A 40 -10.27 -18.45 2.51
C LEU A 40 -10.83 -17.58 1.38
N THR A 41 -10.55 -16.28 1.42
CA THR A 41 -10.97 -15.32 0.40
C THR A 41 -9.83 -14.36 0.16
N ASP A 42 -9.19 -14.45 -1.00
CA ASP A 42 -8.10 -13.57 -1.35
C ASP A 42 -8.24 -12.91 -2.72
N LEU A 43 -7.71 -11.69 -2.80
CA LEU A 43 -7.39 -11.03 -4.05
C LEU A 43 -5.89 -10.90 -4.13
N THR A 44 -5.26 -11.75 -4.94
CA THR A 44 -3.82 -11.76 -5.16
C THR A 44 -3.48 -10.98 -6.42
N VAL A 45 -2.82 -9.83 -6.25
CA VAL A 45 -2.49 -8.88 -7.32
C VAL A 45 -0.97 -8.90 -7.56
N PRO A 46 -0.50 -9.54 -8.64
CA PRO A 46 0.92 -9.58 -8.95
C PRO A 46 1.40 -8.24 -9.53
N LYS A 47 2.72 -8.03 -9.51
CA LYS A 47 3.40 -6.87 -10.14
C LYS A 47 3.01 -5.50 -9.55
N CYS A 48 2.55 -5.48 -8.31
CA CYS A 48 2.29 -4.24 -7.60
C CYS A 48 3.60 -3.54 -7.24
N THR A 49 3.74 -2.28 -7.60
CA THR A 49 4.90 -1.47 -7.19
C THR A 49 4.56 -0.71 -5.91
N PHE A 50 5.44 -0.76 -4.91
CA PHE A 50 5.23 -0.14 -3.60
C PHE A 50 6.53 0.40 -3.00
N GLY A 51 6.40 1.31 -2.04
CA GLY A 51 7.52 1.89 -1.31
C GLY A 51 7.95 1.03 -0.12
N GLN A 52 9.24 0.72 -0.04
CA GLN A 52 9.89 0.17 1.14
C GLN A 52 10.53 1.32 1.92
N ALA A 53 9.85 1.76 2.98
CA ALA A 53 10.33 2.87 3.79
C ALA A 53 11.58 2.47 4.60
N THR A 54 12.63 3.28 4.50
CA THR A 54 13.84 3.16 5.32
C THR A 54 13.90 4.23 6.40
N SER A 55 13.11 5.29 6.26
CA SER A 55 12.95 6.34 7.26
C SER A 55 11.51 6.85 7.25
N ILE A 56 10.93 7.04 8.42
CA ILE A 56 9.58 7.56 8.64
C ILE A 56 9.62 8.63 9.72
N ALA A 57 8.73 9.61 9.63
CA ALA A 57 8.65 10.66 10.63
C ALA A 57 8.29 10.10 12.02
N PRO A 58 8.77 10.74 13.11
CA PRO A 58 8.53 10.28 14.48
C PRO A 58 7.05 10.11 14.84
N PHE A 59 6.16 10.86 14.19
CA PHE A 59 4.71 10.74 14.37
C PHE A 59 4.18 9.32 14.15
N PHE A 60 4.77 8.57 13.21
CA PHE A 60 4.36 7.19 12.91
C PHE A 60 4.83 6.18 13.97
N LYS A 61 5.76 6.54 14.87
CA LYS A 61 6.33 5.63 15.85
C LYS A 61 5.32 5.09 16.86
N ASN A 62 4.28 5.88 17.16
CA ASN A 62 3.26 5.54 18.15
C ASN A 62 1.94 5.09 17.52
N GLN A 63 1.93 4.80 16.22
CA GLN A 63 0.74 4.33 15.52
C GLN A 63 0.73 2.80 15.47
N VAL A 64 -0.45 2.21 15.52
CA VAL A 64 -0.64 0.75 15.40
C VAL A 64 -0.52 0.23 13.96
N ILE A 65 -0.32 1.13 12.99
CA ILE A 65 -0.24 0.78 11.56
C ILE A 65 1.21 0.58 11.12
N ASP A 66 1.44 -0.45 10.31
CA ASP A 66 2.76 -0.74 9.72
C ASP A 66 3.04 0.05 8.43
N GLY A 67 2.00 0.60 7.81
CA GLY A 67 2.11 1.29 6.53
C GLY A 67 0.79 1.87 6.04
N ILE A 68 0.82 2.43 4.83
CA ILE A 68 -0.33 3.08 4.18
C ILE A 68 -0.56 2.43 2.81
N LEU A 69 -1.81 2.11 2.51
CA LEU A 69 -2.26 1.63 1.21
C LEU A 69 -3.05 2.75 0.50
N GLY A 70 -2.51 3.28 -0.59
CA GLY A 70 -3.21 4.26 -1.42
C GLY A 70 -4.30 3.60 -2.26
N LEU A 71 -5.54 4.07 -2.12
CA LEU A 71 -6.70 3.62 -2.91
C LEU A 71 -7.21 4.67 -3.90
N ALA A 72 -6.57 5.83 -3.96
CA ALA A 72 -6.90 6.92 -4.87
C ALA A 72 -6.35 6.69 -6.28
N PHE A 73 -6.62 7.63 -7.19
CA PHE A 73 -6.19 7.54 -8.60
C PHE A 73 -4.67 7.63 -8.78
N GLN A 74 -4.15 6.96 -9.81
CA GLN A 74 -2.73 7.00 -10.18
C GLN A 74 -2.22 8.43 -10.47
N SER A 75 -3.08 9.34 -10.92
CA SER A 75 -2.72 10.72 -11.26
C SER A 75 -2.17 11.54 -10.09
N ILE A 76 -2.42 11.10 -8.85
CA ILE A 76 -1.91 11.75 -7.63
C ILE A 76 -0.90 10.87 -6.90
N ALA A 77 -0.50 9.74 -7.48
CA ALA A 77 0.53 8.89 -6.92
C ALA A 77 1.91 9.48 -7.22
N ASP A 78 2.74 9.59 -6.19
CA ASP A 78 4.14 9.92 -6.38
C ASP A 78 4.79 8.94 -7.37
N ASP A 79 5.66 9.47 -8.22
CA ASP A 79 6.32 8.71 -9.29
C ASP A 79 5.39 8.02 -10.31
N ASN A 80 4.12 8.43 -10.38
CA ASN A 80 3.11 7.84 -11.25
C ASN A 80 2.97 6.31 -11.05
N VAL A 81 3.22 5.85 -9.82
CA VAL A 81 3.11 4.43 -9.45
C VAL A 81 1.64 4.01 -9.47
N LYS A 82 1.34 2.89 -10.14
CA LYS A 82 -0.03 2.39 -10.21
C LYS A 82 -0.47 1.83 -8.85
N PRO A 83 -1.58 2.32 -8.26
CA PRO A 83 -2.14 1.79 -7.03
C PRO A 83 -2.56 0.31 -7.18
N PRO A 84 -2.42 -0.52 -6.12
CA PRO A 84 -2.70 -1.95 -6.21
C PRO A 84 -4.11 -2.31 -6.69
N PHE A 85 -5.14 -1.56 -6.28
CA PHE A 85 -6.51 -1.84 -6.72
C PHE A 85 -6.73 -1.52 -8.20
N ILE A 86 -6.06 -0.48 -8.73
CA ILE A 86 -6.10 -0.16 -10.17
C ILE A 86 -5.38 -1.26 -10.95
N GLU A 87 -4.24 -1.76 -10.44
CA GLU A 87 -3.56 -2.91 -11.04
C GLU A 87 -4.45 -4.16 -11.06
N ALA A 88 -5.25 -4.40 -10.01
CA ALA A 88 -6.22 -5.49 -9.98
C ALA A 88 -7.34 -5.35 -11.03
N ILE A 89 -7.82 -4.13 -11.27
CA ILE A 89 -8.80 -3.83 -12.32
C ILE A 89 -8.21 -4.10 -13.70
N ASP A 90 -7.01 -3.59 -13.97
CA ASP A 90 -6.32 -3.75 -15.26
C ASP A 90 -6.07 -5.22 -15.58
N GLN A 91 -5.74 -6.02 -14.56
CA GLN A 91 -5.54 -7.46 -14.67
C GLN A 91 -6.85 -8.27 -14.64
N LYS A 92 -8.02 -7.62 -14.54
CA LYS A 92 -9.35 -8.24 -14.48
C LYS A 92 -9.52 -9.24 -13.33
N LEU A 93 -8.88 -8.94 -12.20
CA LEU A 93 -8.93 -9.78 -10.99
C LEU A 93 -10.17 -9.48 -10.13
N VAL A 94 -10.87 -8.39 -10.41
CA VAL A 94 -12.11 -8.00 -9.75
C VAL A 94 -13.27 -8.00 -10.74
N ALA A 95 -14.44 -8.44 -10.29
CA ALA A 95 -15.64 -8.52 -11.13
C ALA A 95 -16.16 -7.13 -11.54
N LEU A 96 -16.01 -6.14 -10.65
CA LEU A 96 -16.40 -4.76 -10.86
C LEU A 96 -15.26 -3.83 -10.44
N PRO A 97 -15.03 -2.71 -11.14
CA PRO A 97 -14.05 -1.69 -10.76
C PRO A 97 -14.58 -0.82 -9.60
N LEU A 98 -14.97 -1.45 -8.50
CA LEU A 98 -15.61 -0.82 -7.34
C LEU A 98 -15.10 -1.47 -6.06
N PHE A 99 -14.83 -0.65 -5.05
CA PHE A 99 -14.67 -1.10 -3.67
C PHE A 99 -15.56 -0.25 -2.76
N THR A 100 -15.89 -0.79 -1.60
CA THR A 100 -16.62 -0.07 -0.54
C THR A 100 -15.82 -0.16 0.75
N VAL A 101 -15.95 0.86 1.58
CA VAL A 101 -15.35 0.87 2.91
C VAL A 101 -16.49 1.02 3.90
N TRP A 102 -16.60 0.08 4.82
CA TRP A 102 -17.48 0.18 5.97
C TRP A 102 -16.61 0.30 7.21
N LEU A 103 -16.82 1.37 7.98
CA LEU A 103 -16.14 1.60 9.24
C LEU A 103 -17.21 1.59 10.33
N GLU A 104 -17.11 0.64 11.25
CA GLU A 104 -17.97 0.62 12.43
C GLU A 104 -17.71 1.87 13.27
N HIS A 105 -18.78 2.53 13.67
CA HIS A 105 -18.68 3.67 14.55
C HIS A 105 -18.68 3.19 16.00
N GLU A 106 -17.49 3.14 16.60
CA GLU A 106 -17.27 2.72 18.00
C GLU A 106 -17.64 3.80 19.05
N GLY A 107 -18.30 4.90 18.64
CA GLY A 107 -18.64 6.00 19.55
C GLY A 107 -17.43 6.79 20.04
N ALA A 108 -17.67 7.74 20.94
CA ALA A 108 -16.58 8.44 21.63
C ALA A 108 -16.06 7.55 22.77
N GLN A 109 -14.82 7.08 22.68
CA GLN A 109 -14.14 6.51 23.85
C GLN A 109 -13.86 7.66 24.83
N GLU A 110 -14.48 7.63 26.01
CA GLU A 110 -14.08 8.48 27.13
C GLU A 110 -12.66 8.07 27.56
N ASN A 111 -11.72 9.02 27.50
CA ASN A 111 -10.35 8.85 27.99
C ASN A 111 -10.28 9.10 29.49
#